data_AF-A0A950VVF9-F1
#
_entry.id   AF-A0A950VVF9-F1
#
_cell.length_a   1.000
_cell.length_b   1.000
_cell.length_c   1.000
_cell.angle_alpha   90.00
_cell.angle_beta   90.00
_cell.angle_gamma   90.00
#
_symmetry.space_group_name_H-M   'P 1'
#
loop_
_entity.id
_entity.type
_entity.pdbx_description
1 polymer ?
#
loop_
_entity_poly.entity_id
_entity_poly.type
_entity_poly.pdbx_seq_one_letter_code
_entity_poly.pdbx_strand_id
1 'polypeptide(L)'
;MTNCPQEQETLSIVQAGRWPDGCDDAMRAHAAACPTCGDIVRVGSLIAADYHASLRTSHVPASGVVWWRMQRRARQEAIRTASRVITVVQAIAVAAGVAVAIGILAATSRAFSFGAGDVSKAVLAQWSIPLIIALASWLMLAPVAVYLAVSKD
;
A
#
# COMPACT_ATOMS: atom_id res chain seq x y z
N MET A 1 -4.94 -31.97 41.63
CA MET A 1 -5.58 -31.41 40.43
C MET A 1 -6.86 -32.18 40.19
N THR A 2 -7.94 -31.76 40.85
CA THR A 2 -9.27 -32.35 40.67
C THR A 2 -9.88 -31.74 39.42
N ASN A 3 -9.85 -32.49 38.32
CA ASN A 3 -10.51 -32.11 37.07
C ASN A 3 -12.03 -32.13 37.32
N CYS A 4 -12.68 -30.96 37.30
CA CYS A 4 -14.11 -30.89 37.51
C CYS A 4 -14.82 -31.18 36.17
N PRO A 5 -15.78 -32.12 36.11
CA PRO A 5 -16.45 -32.45 34.85
C PRO A 5 -17.22 -31.27 34.25
N GLN A 6 -17.66 -30.32 35.08
CA GLN A 6 -18.44 -29.14 34.69
C GLN A 6 -17.57 -27.90 34.40
N GLU A 7 -16.25 -28.02 34.51
CA GLU A 7 -15.31 -26.91 34.36
C GLU A 7 -15.40 -26.27 32.97
N GLN A 8 -15.35 -27.09 31.93
CA GLN A 8 -15.36 -26.63 30.55
C GLN A 8 -16.70 -25.95 30.19
N GLU A 9 -17.80 -26.50 30.70
CA GLU A 9 -19.14 -25.94 30.47
C GLU A 9 -19.29 -24.59 31.18
N THR A 10 -18.88 -24.50 32.44
CA THR A 10 -18.86 -23.25 33.22
C THR A 10 -18.02 -22.19 32.51
N LEU A 11 -16.81 -22.55 32.07
CA LEU A 11 -15.93 -21.65 31.33
C LEU A 11 -16.58 -21.13 30.05
N SER A 12 -17.25 -22.00 29.28
CA SER A 12 -17.92 -21.61 28.04
C SER A 12 -19.07 -20.63 28.26
N ILE A 13 -19.85 -20.80 29.34
CA ILE A 13 -20.96 -19.93 29.69
C ILE A 13 -20.45 -18.54 30.10
N VAL A 14 -19.38 -18.50 30.89
CA VAL A 14 -18.74 -17.27 31.34
C VAL A 14 -18.09 -16.52 30.17
N GLN A 15 -17.38 -17.22 29.27
CA GLN A 15 -16.82 -16.62 28.06
C GLN A 15 -17.89 -16.07 27.11
N ALA A 16 -19.04 -16.73 27.04
CA ALA A 16 -20.16 -16.25 26.25
C ALA A 16 -20.91 -15.06 26.89
N GLY A 17 -20.51 -14.60 28.08
CA GLY A 17 -21.16 -13.51 28.80
C GLY A 17 -22.59 -13.84 29.24
N ARG A 18 -22.95 -15.12 29.33
CA ARG A 18 -24.30 -15.58 29.68
C ARG A 18 -24.49 -15.82 31.17
N TRP A 19 -23.43 -15.76 31.97
CA TRP A 19 -23.55 -15.90 33.41
C TRP A 19 -24.07 -14.60 34.06
N PRO A 20 -25.01 -14.64 35.02
CA PRO A 20 -25.71 -15.80 35.58
C PRO A 20 -27.04 -16.14 34.91
N ASP A 21 -27.56 -15.28 34.04
CA ASP A 21 -28.96 -15.36 33.56
C ASP A 21 -29.21 -16.49 32.54
N GLY A 22 -28.17 -16.97 31.87
CA GLY A 22 -28.21 -18.02 30.86
C GLY A 22 -27.74 -19.39 31.34
N CYS A 23 -27.75 -19.63 32.65
CA CYS A 23 -27.46 -20.95 33.24
C CYS A 23 -28.57 -21.40 34.19
N ASP A 24 -28.74 -22.71 34.29
CA ASP A 24 -29.71 -23.35 35.17
C ASP A 24 -29.28 -23.32 36.65
N ASP A 25 -30.25 -23.54 37.52
CA ASP A 25 -30.05 -23.45 38.98
C ASP A 25 -29.05 -24.49 39.49
N ALA A 26 -28.96 -25.65 38.84
CA ALA A 26 -28.01 -26.69 39.18
C ALA A 26 -26.55 -26.26 38.90
N MET A 27 -26.29 -25.61 37.76
CA MET A 27 -24.98 -25.06 37.43
C MET A 27 -24.59 -23.92 38.39
N ARG A 28 -25.56 -23.07 38.79
CA ARG A 28 -25.32 -22.03 39.80
C ARG A 28 -24.97 -22.60 41.16
N ALA A 29 -25.69 -23.62 41.61
CA ALA A 29 -25.39 -24.33 42.84
C ALA A 29 -24.02 -25.02 42.78
N HIS A 30 -23.66 -25.60 41.63
CA HIS A 30 -22.36 -26.23 41.43
C HIS A 30 -21.21 -25.23 41.51
N ALA A 31 -21.29 -24.09 40.81
CA ALA A 31 -20.25 -23.07 40.85
C ALA A 31 -20.07 -22.45 42.26
N ALA A 32 -21.12 -22.42 43.08
CA ALA A 32 -21.02 -21.99 44.47
C ALA A 32 -20.32 -23.02 45.38
N ALA A 33 -20.43 -24.32 45.08
CA ALA A 33 -19.86 -25.39 45.88
C ALA A 33 -18.46 -25.82 45.43
N CYS A 34 -18.15 -25.70 44.13
CA CYS A 34 -16.88 -26.13 43.55
C CYS A 34 -15.87 -24.97 43.53
N PRO A 35 -14.68 -25.09 44.17
CA PRO A 35 -13.70 -24.01 44.22
C PRO A 35 -13.14 -23.65 42.83
N THR A 36 -12.96 -24.63 41.94
CA THR A 36 -12.48 -24.39 40.57
C THR A 36 -13.49 -23.59 39.74
N CYS A 37 -14.75 -24.05 39.69
CA CYS A 37 -15.80 -23.38 38.93
C CYS A 37 -16.16 -22.02 39.54
N GLY A 38 -16.12 -21.89 40.87
CA GLY A 38 -16.31 -20.62 41.57
C GLY A 38 -15.25 -19.58 41.22
N ASP A 39 -13.98 -19.99 41.09
CA ASP A 39 -12.91 -19.07 40.68
C ASP A 39 -13.04 -18.65 39.21
N ILE A 40 -13.39 -19.57 38.31
CA ILE A 40 -13.68 -19.28 36.90
C ILE A 40 -14.80 -18.22 36.78
N VAL A 41 -15.91 -18.43 37.50
CA VAL A 41 -17.04 -17.48 37.52
C VAL A 41 -16.60 -16.14 38.10
N ARG A 42 -15.85 -16.14 39.20
CA ARG A 42 -15.39 -14.92 39.86
C ARG A 42 -14.48 -14.09 38.95
N VAL A 43 -13.43 -14.69 38.40
CA VAL A 43 -12.47 -13.98 37.54
C VAL A 43 -13.13 -13.58 36.22
N GLY A 44 -13.87 -14.49 35.59
CA GLY A 44 -14.49 -14.21 34.30
C GLY A 44 -15.60 -13.16 34.37
N SER A 45 -16.39 -13.12 35.45
CA SER A 45 -17.40 -12.07 35.65
C SER A 45 -16.75 -10.69 35.89
N LEU A 46 -15.62 -10.62 36.59
CA LEU A 46 -14.86 -9.39 36.76
C LEU A 46 -14.29 -8.89 35.43
N ILE A 47 -13.70 -9.77 34.62
CA ILE A 47 -13.19 -9.42 33.29
C ILE A 47 -14.32 -8.95 32.38
N ALA A 48 -15.47 -9.64 32.39
CA ALA A 48 -16.63 -9.24 31.61
C ALA A 48 -17.15 -7.86 32.04
N ALA A 49 -17.24 -7.60 33.35
CA ALA A 49 -17.66 -6.31 33.87
C ALA A 49 -16.70 -5.17 33.47
N ASP A 50 -15.38 -5.40 33.54
CA ASP A 50 -14.35 -4.45 33.13
C ASP A 50 -14.38 -4.19 31.61
N TYR A 51 -14.58 -5.25 30.82
CA TYR A 51 -14.78 -5.14 29.37
C TYR A 51 -16.01 -4.29 29.04
N HIS A 52 -17.15 -4.53 29.69
CA HIS A 52 -18.37 -3.73 29.50
C HIS A 52 -18.21 -2.29 29.99
N ALA A 53 -17.45 -2.04 31.07
CA ALA A 53 -17.11 -0.70 31.52
C ALA A 53 -16.26 0.02 30.46
N SER A 54 -15.23 -0.65 29.94
CA SER A 54 -14.34 -0.15 28.90
C SER A 54 -15.09 0.16 27.60
N LEU A 55 -16.04 -0.69 27.20
CA LEU A 55 -16.90 -0.45 26.04
C LEU A 55 -17.76 0.80 26.22
N ARG A 56 -18.31 1.03 27.42
CA ARG A 56 -19.13 2.22 27.71
C ARG A 56 -18.32 3.51 27.71
N THR A 57 -17.06 3.47 28.13
CA THR A 57 -16.16 4.63 28.10
C THR A 57 -15.51 4.85 26.74
N SER A 58 -15.47 3.82 25.89
CA SER A 58 -14.86 3.89 24.57
C SER A 58 -15.76 4.64 23.59
N HIS A 59 -15.32 5.81 23.14
CA HIS A 59 -16.00 6.55 22.09
C HIS A 59 -15.65 5.95 20.73
N VAL A 60 -16.50 5.08 20.20
CA VAL A 60 -16.32 4.54 18.85
C VAL A 60 -16.53 5.68 17.84
N PRO A 61 -15.58 5.96 16.93
CA PRO A 61 -15.77 6.98 15.91
C PRO A 61 -16.99 6.63 15.06
N ALA A 62 -17.76 7.64 14.67
CA ALA A 62 -18.92 7.45 13.80
C ALA A 62 -18.52 6.62 12.57
N SER A 63 -19.36 5.65 12.19
CA SER A 63 -19.10 4.72 11.08
C SER A 63 -18.71 5.44 9.79
N GLY A 64 -19.29 6.62 9.54
CA GLY A 64 -18.93 7.48 8.41
C GLY A 64 -17.47 7.97 8.42
N VAL A 65 -16.88 8.23 9.58
CA VAL A 65 -15.47 8.63 9.72
C VAL A 65 -14.56 7.46 9.38
N VAL A 66 -14.89 6.26 9.86
CA VAL A 66 -14.14 5.03 9.54
C VAL A 66 -14.23 4.74 8.03
N TRP A 67 -15.43 4.76 7.47
CA TRP A 67 -15.65 4.57 6.04
C TRP A 67 -14.89 5.61 5.21
N TRP A 68 -14.95 6.88 5.59
CA TRP A 68 -14.25 7.94 4.87
C TRP A 68 -12.72 7.76 4.90
N ARG A 69 -12.16 7.32 6.04
CA ARG A 69 -10.73 7.00 6.14
C ARG A 69 -10.37 5.83 5.23
N MET A 70 -11.20 4.79 5.18
CA MET A 70 -11.00 3.66 4.25
C MET A 70 -11.09 4.11 2.79
N GLN A 71 -12.11 4.88 2.44
CA GLN A 71 -12.30 5.42 1.09
C GLN A 71 -11.15 6.32 0.66
N ARG A 72 -10.56 7.12 1.58
CA ARG A 72 -9.37 7.92 1.28
C ARG A 72 -8.16 7.06 0.95
N ARG A 73 -7.93 5.96 1.68
CA ARG A 73 -6.82 5.03 1.39
C ARG A 73 -7.00 4.39 0.01
N ALA A 74 -8.20 3.90 -0.29
CA ALA A 74 -8.53 3.34 -1.60
C ALA A 74 -8.33 4.36 -2.74
N ARG A 75 -8.74 5.63 -2.54
CA ARG A 75 -8.48 6.70 -3.52
C ARG A 75 -7.00 7.02 -3.68
N GLN A 76 -6.22 7.01 -2.60
CA GLN A 76 -4.77 7.24 -2.67
C GLN A 76 -4.07 6.14 -3.44
N GLU A 77 -4.47 4.88 -3.26
CA GLU A 77 -3.96 3.76 -4.07
C GLU A 77 -4.30 3.94 -5.54
N ALA A 78 -5.55 4.30 -5.88
CA ALA A 78 -5.95 4.57 -7.26
C ALA A 78 -5.16 5.73 -7.90
N ILE A 79 -4.91 6.82 -7.14
CA ILE A 79 -4.12 7.97 -7.62
C ILE A 79 -2.65 7.57 -7.86
N ARG A 80 -2.06 6.75 -6.99
CA ARG A 80 -0.67 6.25 -7.18
C ARG A 80 -0.54 5.43 -8.47
N THR A 81 -1.55 4.61 -8.78
CA THR A 81 -1.57 3.83 -10.02
C THR A 81 -1.72 4.75 -11.24
N ALA A 82 -2.62 5.75 -11.17
CA ALA A 82 -2.82 6.71 -12.25
C ALA A 82 -1.59 7.60 -12.50
N SER A 83 -0.92 8.07 -11.44
CA SER A 83 0.26 8.95 -11.58
C SER A 83 1.40 8.25 -12.31
N ARG A 84 1.55 6.93 -12.14
CA ARG A 84 2.58 6.13 -12.83
C ARG A 84 2.40 6.18 -14.35
N VAL A 85 1.17 6.04 -14.83
CA VAL A 85 0.87 6.04 -16.26
C VAL A 85 1.11 7.43 -16.86
N ILE A 86 0.67 8.49 -16.17
CA ILE A 86 0.84 9.87 -16.63
C ILE A 86 2.33 10.20 -16.80
N THR A 87 3.19 9.81 -15.85
CA THR A 87 4.63 10.07 -15.94
C THR A 87 5.29 9.34 -17.11
N VAL A 88 4.86 8.10 -17.42
CA VAL A 88 5.39 7.34 -18.56
C VAL A 88 5.00 8.00 -19.88
N VAL A 89 3.74 8.43 -20.03
CA VAL A 89 3.27 9.11 -21.24
C VAL A 89 4.00 10.43 -21.45
N GLN A 90 4.21 11.22 -20.39
CA GLN A 90 4.96 12.47 -20.46
C GLN A 90 6.42 12.24 -20.87
N ALA A 91 7.09 11.22 -20.32
CA ALA A 91 8.46 10.88 -20.70
C ALA A 91 8.57 10.50 -22.19
N ILE A 92 7.62 9.71 -22.71
CA ILE A 92 7.57 9.33 -24.13
C ILE A 92 7.33 10.57 -25.00
N ALA A 93 6.40 11.45 -24.63
CA ALA A 93 6.10 12.66 -25.39
C ALA A 93 7.32 13.60 -25.47
N VAL A 94 8.04 13.79 -24.37
CA VAL A 94 9.28 14.60 -24.35
C VAL A 94 10.35 13.95 -25.21
N ALA A 95 10.55 12.63 -25.10
CA ALA A 95 11.54 11.90 -25.90
C ALA A 95 11.25 12.01 -27.40
N ALA A 96 9.99 11.86 -27.81
CA ALA A 96 9.58 12.03 -29.19
C ALA A 96 9.80 13.46 -29.69
N GLY A 97 9.45 14.47 -28.88
CA GLY A 97 9.70 15.88 -29.21
C GLY A 97 11.18 16.20 -29.41
N VAL A 98 12.05 15.68 -28.54
CA VAL A 98 13.50 15.81 -28.65
C VAL A 98 14.03 15.12 -29.91
N ALA A 99 13.58 13.91 -30.21
CA ALA A 99 13.98 13.18 -31.41
C ALA A 99 13.60 13.93 -32.69
N VAL A 100 12.39 14.52 -32.75
CA VAL A 100 11.93 15.33 -33.88
C VAL A 100 12.78 16.61 -34.02
N ALA A 101 13.04 17.31 -32.92
CA ALA A 101 13.85 18.53 -32.94
C ALA A 101 15.28 18.25 -33.45
N ILE A 102 15.91 17.15 -33.00
CA ILE A 102 17.21 16.70 -33.49
C ILE A 102 17.14 16.36 -34.98
N GLY A 103 16.09 15.66 -35.43
CA GLY A 103 15.87 15.34 -36.83
C GLY A 103 15.80 16.57 -37.73
N ILE A 104 15.09 17.61 -37.30
CA ILE A 104 14.99 18.89 -38.01
C ILE A 104 16.36 19.57 -38.08
N LEU A 105 17.06 19.68 -36.96
CA LEU A 105 18.40 20.28 -36.89
C LEU A 105 19.37 19.56 -37.84
N ALA A 106 19.38 18.22 -37.85
CA ALA A 106 20.22 17.42 -38.75
C ALA A 106 19.84 17.56 -40.24
N ALA A 107 18.55 17.73 -40.56
CA ALA A 107 18.11 17.97 -41.92
C ALA A 107 18.52 19.36 -42.42
N THR A 108 18.37 20.39 -41.57
CA THR A 108 18.78 21.76 -41.92
C THR A 108 20.28 21.91 -42.10
N SER A 109 21.09 21.24 -41.27
CA SER A 109 22.55 21.27 -41.42
C SER A 109 23.04 20.56 -42.69
N ARG A 110 22.35 19.48 -43.12
CA ARG A 110 22.59 18.84 -44.43
C ARG A 110 22.23 19.74 -45.60
N ALA A 111 21.09 20.41 -45.55
CA ALA A 111 20.64 21.30 -46.61
C ALA A 111 21.59 22.51 -46.78
N PHE A 112 22.14 23.02 -45.68
CA PHE A 112 23.13 24.09 -45.68
C PHE A 112 24.53 23.65 -46.20
N SER A 113 24.82 22.34 -46.23
CA SER A 113 26.13 21.80 -46.64
C SER A 113 26.26 21.53 -48.15
N PHE A 114 25.26 21.83 -48.97
CA PHE A 114 25.26 21.53 -50.42
C PHE A 114 26.08 22.51 -51.28
N GLY A 115 26.86 23.42 -50.68
CA GLY A 115 27.71 24.36 -51.41
C GLY A 115 29.00 24.73 -50.68
N ALA A 116 29.94 23.78 -50.53
CA ALA A 116 31.38 24.08 -50.38
C ALA A 116 32.22 22.78 -50.38
N GLY A 117 32.66 22.36 -51.57
CA GLY A 117 34.04 22.01 -51.94
C GLY A 117 35.00 21.13 -51.11
N ASP A 118 34.76 20.71 -49.87
CA ASP A 118 35.81 20.06 -49.04
C ASP A 118 35.32 18.79 -48.33
N VAL A 119 35.36 17.66 -49.05
CA VAL A 119 34.59 16.45 -48.70
C VAL A 119 35.33 15.42 -47.82
N SER A 120 36.64 15.44 -47.60
CA SER A 120 37.32 14.20 -47.16
C SER A 120 37.66 14.01 -45.67
N LYS A 121 37.41 14.96 -44.75
CA LYS A 121 37.63 14.73 -43.30
C LYS A 121 36.57 15.32 -42.37
N ALA A 122 35.87 16.37 -42.79
CA ALA A 122 34.84 17.02 -41.97
C ALA A 122 33.55 16.19 -41.86
N VAL A 123 33.21 15.37 -42.87
CA VAL A 123 31.97 14.59 -42.89
C VAL A 123 31.94 13.51 -41.80
N LEU A 124 33.06 12.82 -41.54
CA LEU A 124 33.13 11.84 -40.45
C LEU A 124 33.06 12.49 -39.05
N ALA A 125 33.52 13.74 -38.91
CA ALA A 125 33.40 14.52 -37.68
C ALA A 125 32.01 15.18 -37.51
N GLN A 126 31.35 15.54 -38.60
CA GLN A 126 30.01 16.15 -38.62
C GLN A 126 28.92 15.16 -38.19
N TRP A 127 29.13 13.87 -38.49
CA TRP A 127 28.17 12.79 -38.20
C TRP A 127 28.32 12.16 -36.82
N SER A 128 29.49 12.29 -36.19
CA SER A 128 29.70 11.75 -34.84
C SER A 128 28.89 12.51 -33.78
N ILE A 129 28.75 13.84 -33.92
CA ILE A 129 28.04 14.68 -32.95
C ILE A 129 26.54 14.34 -32.84
N PRO A 130 25.72 14.31 -33.92
CA PRO A 130 24.31 13.96 -33.80
C PRO A 130 24.09 12.50 -33.38
N LEU A 131 25.00 11.58 -33.75
CA LEU A 131 24.92 10.19 -33.35
C LEU A 131 25.29 10.00 -31.88
N ILE A 132 26.30 10.72 -31.38
CA ILE A 132 26.65 10.77 -29.95
C ILE A 132 25.53 11.45 -29.15
N ILE A 133 24.88 12.50 -29.66
CA ILE A 133 23.75 13.15 -28.97
C ILE A 133 22.53 12.23 -28.96
N ALA A 134 22.21 11.55 -30.06
CA ALA A 134 21.12 10.58 -30.11
C ALA A 134 21.39 9.39 -29.17
N LEU A 135 22.62 8.88 -29.18
CA LEU A 135 23.05 7.80 -28.32
C LEU A 135 23.12 8.23 -26.86
N ALA A 136 23.59 9.45 -26.54
CA ALA A 136 23.61 10.01 -25.19
C ALA A 136 22.21 10.36 -24.68
N SER A 137 21.33 10.87 -25.54
CA SER A 137 19.92 11.08 -25.23
C SER A 137 19.24 9.75 -24.90
N TRP A 138 19.51 8.70 -25.68
CA TRP A 138 19.00 7.35 -25.42
C TRP A 138 19.63 6.74 -24.15
N LEU A 139 20.94 6.91 -23.96
CA LEU A 139 21.70 6.44 -22.80
C LEU A 139 21.36 7.20 -21.51
N MET A 140 20.78 8.40 -21.58
CA MET A 140 20.23 9.14 -20.44
C MET A 140 18.77 8.76 -20.17
N LEU A 141 17.96 8.52 -21.22
CA LEU A 141 16.55 8.13 -21.07
C LEU A 141 16.39 6.73 -20.48
N ALA A 142 17.24 5.77 -20.87
CA ALA A 142 17.19 4.39 -20.41
C ALA A 142 17.43 4.24 -18.89
N PRO A 143 18.49 4.80 -18.28
CA PRO A 143 18.72 4.72 -16.85
C PRO A 143 17.75 5.57 -16.04
N VAL A 144 17.19 6.67 -16.58
CA VAL A 144 16.10 7.40 -15.90
C VAL A 144 14.83 6.54 -15.82
N ALA A 145 14.49 5.83 -16.89
CA ALA A 145 13.38 4.89 -16.89
C ALA A 145 13.60 3.72 -15.92
N VAL A 146 14.83 3.18 -15.87
CA VAL A 146 15.21 2.09 -14.96
C VAL A 146 15.28 2.56 -13.50
N TYR A 147 15.86 3.72 -13.22
CA TYR A 147 15.98 4.29 -11.87
C TYR A 147 14.61 4.65 -11.29
N LEU A 148 13.68 5.16 -12.10
CA LEU A 148 12.30 5.41 -11.68
C LEU A 148 11.46 4.14 -11.49
N ALA A 149 11.85 3.04 -12.14
CA ALA A 149 11.25 1.73 -11.91
C ALA A 149 11.79 1.07 -10.63
N VAL A 150 13.09 1.21 -10.36
CA VAL A 150 13.80 0.56 -9.24
C VAL A 150 13.70 1.36 -7.92
N SER A 151 13.64 2.70 -7.95
CA SER A 151 13.45 3.53 -6.74
C SER A 151 12.04 3.43 -6.13
N LYS A 152 11.22 2.51 -6.63
CA LYS A 152 9.81 2.35 -6.29
C LYS A 152 9.50 0.97 -5.68
N ASP A 153 10.53 0.21 -5.33
CA ASP A 153 10.54 -0.92 -4.38
C ASP A 153 11.30 -0.49 -3.12
#